data_AF-A0A7S3G591-F1
#
_entry.id   AF-A0A7S3G591-F1
#
_cell.length_a   1.000
_cell.length_b   1.000
_cell.length_c   1.000
_cell.angle_alpha   90.00
_cell.angle_beta   90.00
_cell.angle_gamma   90.00
#
_symmetry.space_group_name_H-M   'P 1'
#
loop_
_entity.id
_entity.type
_entity.pdbx_description
1 polymer ?
#
loop_
_entity_poly.entity_id
_entity_poly.type
_entity_poly.pdbx_seq_one_letter_code
_entity_poly.pdbx_strand_id
1 'polypeptide(L)'
;VTGMRIKSTKDGSTREMDLAGVFIAIGHKPNTDLFQGQLDMENGYIRIRSGLEGMATQSSIPGVFAAGDVADHVYRQAVTSAGFGCMAALDAEKFLDQQD
;
A
#
# COMPACT_ATOMS: atom_id res chain seq x y z
N VAL A 1 28.06 6.98 4.07
CA VAL A 1 27.58 8.20 4.74
C VAL A 1 28.57 8.53 5.84
N THR A 2 29.12 9.74 5.87
CA THR A 2 30.12 10.16 6.87
C THR A 2 29.61 11.25 7.81
N GLY A 3 28.41 11.76 7.56
CA GLY A 3 27.76 12.82 8.32
C GLY A 3 26.41 13.17 7.68
N MET A 4 25.68 14.08 8.31
CA MET A 4 24.47 14.68 7.74
C MET A 4 24.43 16.18 7.99
N ARG A 5 23.86 16.94 7.05
CA ARG A 5 23.49 18.34 7.25
C ARG A 5 21.99 18.43 7.45
N ILE A 6 21.55 19.00 8.57
CA ILE A 6 20.12 19.20 8.84
C ILE A 6 19.78 20.69 8.82
N LYS A 7 18.56 21.00 8.39
CA LYS A 7 17.98 22.34 8.39
C LYS A 7 16.88 22.44 9.43
N SER A 8 16.94 23.46 10.27
CA SER A 8 15.89 23.77 11.25
C SER A 8 14.60 24.19 10.54
N THR A 9 13.48 23.60 10.95
CA THR A 9 12.13 23.96 10.45
C THR A 9 11.59 25.27 11.03
N LYS A 10 12.27 25.86 12.02
CA LYS A 10 11.83 27.09 12.71
C LYS A 10 12.46 28.36 12.14
N ASP A 11 13.75 28.31 11.85
CA ASP A 11 14.56 29.49 11.49
C ASP A 11 15.44 29.26 10.25
N GLY A 12 15.41 28.06 9.66
CA GLY A 12 16.16 27.75 8.45
C GLY A 12 17.67 27.61 8.64
N SER A 13 18.19 27.74 9.87
CA SER A 13 19.60 27.52 10.18
C SER A 13 20.03 26.08 9.86
N THR A 14 21.30 25.89 9.53
CA THR A 14 21.85 24.56 9.22
C THR A 14 22.94 24.16 10.19
N ARG A 15 23.00 22.87 10.53
CA ARG A 15 24.14 22.27 11.25
C ARG A 15 24.59 20.99 10.57
N GLU A 16 25.88 20.71 10.69
CA GLU A 16 26.49 19.44 10.29
C GLU A 16 26.63 18.54 11.51
N MET A 17 26.47 17.23 11.30
CA MET A 17 26.57 16.21 12.33
C MET A 17 27.37 15.04 11.79
N ASP A 18 28.49 14.74 12.45
CA ASP A 18 29.28 13.55 12.15
C ASP A 18 28.56 12.30 12.66
N LEU A 19 28.42 11.30 11.78
CA LEU A 19 27.78 10.03 12.10
C LEU A 19 28.30 8.92 11.19
N ALA A 20 28.28 7.69 11.69
CA ALA A 20 28.71 6.52 10.92
C ALA A 20 27.63 5.98 9.97
N GLY A 21 26.35 6.29 10.22
CA GLY A 21 25.23 5.79 9.43
C GLY A 21 23.94 6.56 9.66
N VAL A 22 23.10 6.62 8.62
CA VAL A 22 21.77 7.24 8.65
C VAL A 22 20.74 6.22 8.15
N PHE A 23 19.62 6.11 8.85
CA PHE A 23 18.51 5.24 8.49
C PHE A 23 17.30 6.10 8.15
N ILE A 24 16.83 6.00 6.91
CA ILE A 24 15.70 6.80 6.43
C ILE A 24 14.41 5.99 6.60
N ALA A 25 13.56 6.41 7.53
CA ALA A 25 12.31 5.73 7.87
C ALA A 25 11.12 6.70 7.75
N ILE A 26 10.86 7.19 6.53
CA ILE A 26 9.79 8.17 6.23
C ILE A 26 8.46 7.52 5.80
N GLY A 27 8.30 6.22 6.08
CA GLY A 27 7.14 5.43 5.67
C GLY A 27 7.35 4.69 4.34
N HIS A 28 6.28 4.02 3.90
CA HIS A 28 6.29 3.17 2.70
C HIS A 28 5.36 3.74 1.63
N LYS A 29 5.83 3.75 0.38
CA LYS A 29 5.00 3.94 -0.81
C LYS A 29 4.47 2.57 -1.24
N PRO A 30 3.18 2.41 -1.55
CA PRO A 30 2.66 1.16 -2.11
C PRO A 30 3.31 0.87 -3.47
N ASN A 31 3.67 -0.39 -3.71
CA ASN A 31 4.37 -0.85 -4.93
C ASN A 31 3.39 -1.08 -6.09
N THR A 32 2.76 -0.02 -6.57
CA THR A 32 1.61 -0.09 -7.51
C THR A 32 1.86 0.66 -8.82
N ASP A 33 3.08 1.15 -9.05
CA ASP A 33 3.42 1.97 -10.22
C ASP A 33 3.12 1.25 -11.55
N LEU A 34 3.21 -0.09 -11.57
CA LEU A 34 2.92 -0.91 -12.75
C LEU A 34 1.43 -0.93 -13.15
N PHE A 35 0.52 -0.56 -12.24
CA PHE A 35 -0.93 -0.62 -12.46
C PHE A 35 -1.56 0.75 -12.77
N GLN A 36 -0.74 1.81 -12.84
CA GLN A 36 -1.21 3.16 -13.15
C GLN A 36 -1.90 3.19 -14.52
N GLY A 37 -3.08 3.80 -14.57
CA GLY A 37 -3.90 3.90 -15.79
C GLY A 37 -4.63 2.60 -16.17
N GLN A 38 -4.43 1.51 -15.43
CA GLN A 38 -5.12 0.23 -15.64
C GLN A 38 -6.12 -0.07 -14.53
N LEU A 39 -5.76 0.20 -13.28
CA LEU A 39 -6.64 0.04 -12.12
C LEU A 39 -7.00 1.39 -11.51
N ASP A 40 -8.18 1.47 -10.88
CA ASP A 40 -8.59 2.63 -10.13
C ASP A 40 -7.73 2.75 -8.86
N MET A 41 -7.14 3.92 -8.66
CA MET A 41 -6.19 4.15 -7.58
C MET A 41 -6.42 5.50 -6.90
N GLU A 42 -6.07 5.57 -5.62
CA GLU A 42 -6.06 6.80 -4.83
C GLU A 42 -4.77 6.92 -4.03
N ASN A 43 -4.00 7.99 -4.28
CA ASN A 43 -2.71 8.24 -3.62
C ASN A 43 -1.72 7.05 -3.69
N GLY A 44 -1.76 6.30 -4.80
CA GLY A 44 -0.93 5.10 -5.00
C GLY A 44 -1.53 3.80 -4.47
N TYR A 45 -2.67 3.82 -3.77
CA TYR A 45 -3.34 2.60 -3.30
C TYR A 45 -4.37 2.14 -4.32
N ILE A 46 -4.49 0.82 -4.53
CA ILE A 46 -5.53 0.25 -5.40
C ILE A 46 -6.87 0.36 -4.68
N ARG A 47 -7.87 0.96 -5.34
CA ARG A 47 -9.24 0.98 -4.82
C ARG A 47 -9.84 -0.42 -4.94
N ILE A 48 -10.40 -0.90 -3.85
CA ILE A 48 -11.18 -2.15 -3.79
C ILE A 48 -12.63 -1.84 -3.45
N ARG A 49 -13.54 -2.76 -3.79
CA ARG A 49 -14.99 -2.63 -3.53
C ARG A 49 -15.30 -2.40 -2.04
N SER A 50 -14.59 -3.09 -1.14
CA SER A 50 -14.86 -3.11 0.30
C SER A 50 -16.32 -3.49 0.61
N GLY A 51 -16.83 -3.09 1.79
CA GLY A 51 -18.21 -3.32 2.20
C GLY A 51 -18.48 -4.74 2.71
N LEU A 52 -19.76 -5.10 2.82
CA LEU A 52 -20.24 -6.32 3.49
C LEU A 52 -20.96 -7.30 2.54
N GLU A 53 -20.99 -7.01 1.24
CA GLU A 53 -21.79 -7.74 0.24
C GLU A 53 -21.00 -8.79 -0.56
N GLY A 54 -19.75 -9.07 -0.16
CA GLY A 54 -18.84 -9.97 -0.89
C GLY A 54 -18.10 -9.29 -2.05
N MET A 55 -17.08 -9.97 -2.58
CA MET A 55 -16.14 -9.41 -3.58
C MET A 55 -15.43 -8.15 -3.06
N ALA A 56 -15.20 -8.09 -1.75
CA ALA A 56 -14.72 -6.89 -1.07
C ALA A 56 -13.31 -6.50 -1.52
N THR A 57 -12.52 -7.46 -2.01
CA THR A 57 -11.15 -7.23 -2.49
C THR A 57 -11.07 -6.94 -3.99
N GLN A 58 -12.19 -6.97 -4.70
CA GLN A 58 -12.23 -6.75 -6.15
C GLN A 58 -11.87 -5.29 -6.49
N SER A 59 -10.99 -5.12 -7.46
CA SER A 59 -10.59 -3.83 -8.02
C SER A 59 -11.60 -3.34 -9.08
N SER A 60 -11.24 -2.29 -9.84
CA SER A 60 -12.08 -1.80 -10.95
C SER A 60 -12.21 -2.78 -12.12
N ILE A 61 -11.30 -3.75 -12.25
CA ILE A 61 -11.38 -4.79 -13.30
C ILE A 61 -11.91 -6.10 -12.68
N PRO A 62 -13.01 -6.67 -13.21
CA PRO A 62 -13.49 -7.98 -12.79
C PRO A 62 -12.43 -9.07 -12.93
N GLY A 63 -12.27 -9.90 -11.89
CA GLY A 63 -11.24 -10.92 -11.82
C GLY A 63 -9.86 -10.43 -11.35
N VAL A 64 -9.69 -9.13 -11.09
CA VAL A 64 -8.48 -8.57 -10.47
C VAL A 64 -8.78 -8.13 -9.04
N PHE A 65 -8.06 -8.72 -8.10
CA PHE A 65 -8.23 -8.51 -6.65
C PHE A 65 -6.97 -7.90 -6.03
N ALA A 66 -7.13 -7.08 -4.99
CA ALA A 66 -6.01 -6.49 -4.25
C ALA A 66 -6.18 -6.70 -2.74
N ALA A 67 -5.06 -7.02 -2.06
CA ALA A 67 -5.04 -7.34 -0.65
C ALA A 67 -3.79 -6.79 0.05
N GLY A 68 -3.94 -6.46 1.34
CA GLY A 68 -2.88 -5.92 2.19
C GLY A 68 -2.56 -4.45 1.91
N ASP A 69 -1.34 -4.03 2.29
CA ASP A 69 -0.91 -2.62 2.28
C ASP A 69 -1.04 -1.91 0.92
N VAL A 70 -1.15 -2.63 -0.21
CA VAL A 70 -1.41 -2.01 -1.53
C VAL A 70 -2.83 -1.45 -1.66
N ALA A 71 -3.76 -1.91 -0.82
CA ALA A 71 -5.15 -1.47 -0.76
C ALA A 71 -5.54 -0.87 0.61
N ASP A 72 -4.71 -1.05 1.65
CA ASP A 72 -4.93 -0.50 2.99
C ASP A 72 -3.90 0.59 3.34
N HIS A 73 -4.36 1.84 3.34
CA HIS A 73 -3.52 2.98 3.76
C HIS A 73 -3.62 3.30 5.25
N VAL A 74 -4.51 2.63 6.01
CA VAL A 74 -4.86 2.97 7.39
C VAL A 74 -4.21 2.03 8.40
N TYR A 75 -4.46 0.73 8.32
CA TYR A 75 -4.07 -0.20 9.41
C TYR A 75 -2.66 -0.75 9.22
N ARG A 76 -2.31 -1.23 8.02
CA ARG A 76 -0.95 -1.69 7.64
C ARG A 76 -0.32 -2.64 8.64
N GLN A 77 -1.10 -3.60 9.13
CA GLN A 77 -0.64 -4.64 10.05
C GLN A 77 -0.54 -5.97 9.34
N ALA A 78 0.42 -6.80 9.76
CA ALA A 78 0.55 -8.16 9.23
C ALA A 78 -0.77 -8.96 9.32
N VAL A 79 -1.51 -8.82 10.43
CA VAL A 79 -2.79 -9.51 10.63
C VAL A 79 -3.91 -8.97 9.74
N THR A 80 -3.97 -7.65 9.50
CA THR A 80 -4.99 -7.08 8.61
C THR A 80 -4.71 -7.45 7.15
N SER A 81 -3.43 -7.41 6.75
CA SER A 81 -2.97 -7.87 5.45
C SER A 81 -3.24 -9.36 5.22
N ALA A 82 -3.02 -10.21 6.23
CA ALA A 82 -3.37 -11.63 6.15
C ALA A 82 -4.89 -11.85 5.99
N GLY A 83 -5.71 -11.08 6.72
CA GLY A 83 -7.17 -11.12 6.59
C GLY A 83 -7.64 -10.76 5.17
N PHE A 84 -7.12 -9.67 4.61
CA PHE A 84 -7.43 -9.30 3.22
C PHE A 84 -6.92 -10.33 2.21
N GLY A 85 -5.76 -10.96 2.46
CA GLY A 85 -5.24 -12.04 1.61
C GLY A 85 -6.19 -13.24 1.56
N CYS A 86 -6.75 -13.64 2.71
CA CYS A 86 -7.76 -14.68 2.79
C CYS A 86 -9.03 -14.31 1.99
N MET A 87 -9.52 -13.07 2.15
CA MET A 87 -10.68 -12.58 1.42
C MET A 87 -10.45 -12.59 -0.09
N ALA A 88 -9.28 -12.17 -0.57
CA ALA A 88 -8.95 -12.15 -2.00
C ALA A 88 -8.90 -13.54 -2.62
N ALA A 89 -8.40 -14.53 -1.89
CA ALA A 89 -8.41 -15.92 -2.36
C ALA A 89 -9.85 -16.44 -2.55
N LEU A 90 -10.74 -16.20 -1.58
CA LEU A 90 -12.14 -16.63 -1.65
C LEU A 90 -12.96 -15.85 -2.70
N ASP A 91 -12.65 -14.57 -2.89
CA ASP A 91 -13.28 -13.75 -3.94
C ASP A 91 -12.84 -14.24 -5.33
N ALA A 92 -11.56 -14.60 -5.50
CA ALA A 92 -11.03 -15.16 -6.75
C ALA A 92 -11.59 -16.56 -7.04
N GLU A 93 -11.69 -17.44 -6.05
CA GLU A 93 -12.32 -18.76 -6.17
C GLU A 93 -13.76 -18.63 -6.70
N LYS A 94 -14.59 -17.80 -6.03
CA LYS A 94 -15.97 -17.56 -6.46
C LYS A 94 -16.08 -16.98 -7.87
N PHE A 95 -15.14 -16.13 -8.26
CA PHE A 95 -15.12 -15.55 -9.61
C PHE A 95 -14.82 -16.58 -10.69
N LEU A 96 -13.94 -17.54 -10.39
CA LEU A 96 -13.60 -18.63 -11.30
C LEU A 96 -14.74 -19.65 -11.38
N ASP A 97 -15.34 -20.04 -10.25
CA ASP A 97 -16.47 -20.98 -10.22
C ASP A 97 -17.70 -20.47 -11.01
N GLN A 98 -17.85 -19.16 -11.18
CA GLN A 98 -18.93 -18.56 -11.98
C GLN A 98 -18.66 -18.54 -13.48
N GLN A 99 -17.45 -18.90 -13.92
CA GLN A 99 -17.05 -18.96 -15.32
C GLN A 99 -17.08 -20.38 -15.91
N ASP A 100 -17.24 -21.39 -15.06
CA ASP A 100 -17.50 -22.79 -15.45
C ASP A 100 -19.00 -23.04 -15.72
#